data_AF-I3C590-F1
#
_entry.id   AF-I3C590-F1
#
_cell.length_a   1.000
_cell.length_b   1.000
_cell.length_c   1.000
_cell.angle_alpha   90.00
_cell.angle_beta   90.00
_cell.angle_gamma   90.00
#
_symmetry.space_group_name_H-M   'P 1'
#
loop_
_entity.id
_entity.type
_entity.pdbx_description
1 polymer ?
#
loop_
_entity_poly.entity_id
_entity_poly.type
_entity_poly.pdbx_seq_one_letter_code
_entity_poly.pdbx_strand_id
1 'polypeptide(L)'
;MENAYLKNPEDECPIDVRKNRFKASFLEFKGYLDLLITIEALINGCIMATQGDHYSQSSVDNSGSDIRKTLEFVRQLLPIEEGEYLDECYNLLIKEP
;
A
#
# COMPACT_ATOMS: atom_id res chain seq x y z
N MET A 1 -30.86 27.65 -23.32
CA MET A 1 -30.16 26.51 -23.95
C MET A 1 -28.82 26.40 -23.26
N GLU A 2 -28.74 25.48 -22.31
CA GLU A 2 -27.57 25.21 -21.48
C GLU A 2 -26.72 24.17 -22.23
N ASN A 3 -25.55 24.59 -22.72
CA ASN A 3 -24.63 23.67 -23.38
C ASN A 3 -23.91 22.87 -22.30
N ALA A 4 -24.41 21.66 -22.04
CA ALA A 4 -23.71 20.66 -21.25
C ALA A 4 -22.39 20.33 -21.99
N TYR A 5 -21.28 20.80 -21.44
CA TYR A 5 -19.95 20.34 -21.83
C TYR A 5 -19.88 18.83 -21.58
N LEU A 6 -19.94 18.04 -22.66
CA LEU A 6 -19.56 16.63 -22.61
C LEU A 6 -18.09 16.56 -22.18
N LYS A 7 -17.88 16.18 -20.93
CA LYS A 7 -16.56 15.84 -20.41
C LYS A 7 -16.11 14.57 -21.14
N ASN A 8 -15.09 14.69 -21.97
CA ASN A 8 -14.53 13.55 -22.69
C ASN A 8 -13.95 12.55 -21.67
N PRO A 9 -14.18 11.24 -21.85
CA PRO A 9 -13.68 10.20 -20.93
C PRO A 9 -12.14 10.09 -20.89
N GLU A 10 -11.44 10.83 -21.76
CA GLU A 10 -9.98 10.86 -21.83
C GLU A 10 -9.34 11.96 -20.95
N ASP A 11 -10.14 12.84 -20.32
CA ASP A 11 -9.67 13.87 -19.39
C ASP A 11 -9.57 13.38 -17.92
N GLU A 12 -9.84 12.10 -17.65
CA GLU A 12 -9.56 11.54 -16.34
C GLU A 12 -8.07 11.28 -16.18
N CYS A 13 -7.43 12.04 -15.30
CA CYS A 13 -6.07 11.81 -14.85
C CYS A 13 -5.91 10.30 -14.54
N PRO A 14 -4.88 9.59 -15.05
CA PRO A 14 -4.75 8.12 -14.92
C PRO A 14 -4.72 7.58 -13.48
N ILE A 15 -4.74 8.48 -12.50
CA ILE A 15 -4.79 8.24 -11.06
C ILE A 15 -6.23 7.98 -10.60
N ASP A 16 -7.24 8.67 -11.16
CA ASP A 16 -8.63 8.55 -10.71
C ASP A 16 -9.28 7.23 -11.12
N VAL A 17 -8.99 6.72 -12.34
CA VAL A 17 -9.51 5.43 -12.83
C VAL A 17 -8.94 4.23 -12.03
N ARG A 18 -7.89 4.43 -11.23
CA ARG A 18 -7.28 3.39 -10.38
C ARG A 18 -7.78 3.41 -8.94
N LYS A 19 -8.22 4.57 -8.43
CA LYS A 19 -8.64 4.71 -7.02
C LYS A 19 -9.79 3.77 -6.61
N ASN A 20 -10.72 3.49 -7.52
CA ASN A 20 -11.87 2.63 -7.22
C ASN A 20 -11.69 1.16 -7.62
N ARG A 21 -10.64 0.80 -8.38
CA ARG A 21 -10.41 -0.59 -8.83
C ARG A 21 -9.62 -1.45 -7.85
N PHE A 22 -8.89 -0.81 -6.93
CA PHE A 22 -8.11 -1.50 -5.89
C PHE A 22 -8.66 -1.22 -4.49
N LYS A 23 -9.98 -1.01 -4.35
CA LYS A 23 -10.60 -1.10 -3.03
C LYS A 23 -10.53 -2.54 -2.59
N ALA A 24 -9.72 -2.81 -1.57
CA ALA A 24 -9.73 -4.09 -0.89
C ALA A 24 -11.00 -4.19 -0.03
N SER A 25 -12.15 -4.38 -0.68
CA SER A 25 -13.45 -4.56 -0.04
C SER A 25 -13.52 -5.77 0.89
N PHE A 26 -12.49 -6.63 0.86
CA PHE A 26 -12.34 -7.81 1.71
C PHE A 26 -11.34 -7.61 2.85
N LEU A 27 -10.65 -6.47 2.92
CA LEU A 27 -9.72 -6.17 4.01
C LEU A 27 -10.46 -5.37 5.08
N GLU A 28 -10.74 -6.03 6.19
CA GLU A 28 -11.17 -5.41 7.44
C GLU A 28 -9.99 -5.40 8.41
N PHE A 29 -9.76 -4.26 9.04
CA PHE A 29 -8.69 -4.07 10.02
C PHE A 29 -9.31 -3.80 11.38
N LYS A 30 -8.77 -4.45 12.41
CA LYS A 30 -9.24 -4.27 13.80
C LYS A 30 -8.81 -2.93 14.40
N GLY A 31 -7.74 -2.36 13.88
CA GLY A 31 -7.10 -1.15 14.37
C GLY A 31 -5.95 -0.72 13.45
N TYR A 32 -5.29 0.39 13.81
CA TYR A 32 -4.14 0.93 13.10
C TYR A 32 -2.96 -0.04 13.13
N LEU A 33 -2.73 -0.72 14.25
CA LEU A 33 -1.66 -1.72 14.36
C LEU A 33 -1.87 -2.88 13.37
N ASP A 34 -3.10 -3.39 13.28
CA ASP A 34 -3.47 -4.48 12.38
C ASP A 34 -3.29 -4.09 10.90
N LEU A 35 -3.61 -2.84 10.56
CA LEU A 35 -3.34 -2.28 9.23
C LEU A 35 -1.84 -2.25 8.92
N LEU A 36 -1.02 -1.73 9.83
CA LEU A 36 0.41 -1.59 9.62
C LEU A 36 1.12 -2.95 9.53
N ILE A 37 0.74 -3.91 10.37
CA ILE A 37 1.23 -5.30 10.31
C ILE A 37 0.85 -5.93 8.96
N THR A 38 -0.36 -5.68 8.46
CA THR A 38 -0.79 -6.19 7.15
C THR A 38 0.05 -5.59 6.03
N ILE A 39 0.32 -4.28 6.07
CA ILE A 39 1.19 -3.61 5.10
C ILE A 39 2.62 -4.19 5.17
N GLU A 40 3.16 -4.40 6.36
CA GLU A 40 4.47 -5.04 6.56
C GLU A 40 4.52 -6.43 5.92
N ALA A 41 3.48 -7.25 6.15
CA ALA A 41 3.37 -8.59 5.58
C ALA A 41 3.33 -8.56 4.04
N LEU A 42 2.61 -7.60 3.45
CA LEU A 42 2.57 -7.42 1.99
C LEU A 42 3.94 -7.02 1.44
N ILE A 43 4.65 -6.09 2.10
CA ILE A 43 6.01 -5.69 1.71
C ILE A 43 6.96 -6.89 1.77
N ASN A 44 6.90 -7.69 2.83
CA ASN A 44 7.68 -8.92 2.96
C ASN A 44 7.36 -9.91 1.83
N GLY A 45 6.08 -10.06 1.46
CA GLY A 45 5.67 -10.85 0.29
C GLY A 45 6.28 -10.34 -1.02
N CYS A 46 6.30 -9.03 -1.25
CA CYS A 46 6.96 -8.43 -2.42
C CYS A 46 8.48 -8.67 -2.41
N ILE A 47 9.14 -8.54 -1.26
CA ILE A 47 10.57 -8.84 -1.11
C ILE A 47 10.84 -10.32 -1.45
N MET A 48 9.99 -11.24 -1.01
CA MET A 48 10.12 -12.66 -1.34
C MET A 48 9.89 -12.92 -2.84
N ALA A 49 8.88 -12.29 -3.44
CA ALA A 49 8.60 -12.43 -4.88
C ALA A 49 9.78 -11.97 -5.75
N THR A 50 10.50 -10.93 -5.32
CA THR A 50 11.70 -10.44 -6.04
C THR A 50 12.94 -11.32 -5.85
N GLN A 51 12.90 -12.36 -5.00
CA GLN A 51 14.01 -13.34 -4.85
C GLN A 51 13.97 -14.46 -5.90
N GLY A 52 12.80 -14.68 -6.52
CA GLY A 52 12.57 -15.81 -7.41
C GLY A 52 12.73 -15.45 -8.88
N ASP A 53 13.95 -15.20 -9.35
CA ASP A 53 14.32 -15.38 -10.75
C ASP A 53 15.85 -15.48 -10.91
N HIS A 54 16.38 -16.67 -10.60
CA HIS A 54 17.78 -17.02 -10.86
C HIS A 54 18.01 -17.66 -12.25
N TYR A 55 16.97 -17.79 -13.09
CA TYR A 55 17.05 -18.58 -14.34
C TYR A 55 17.08 -17.79 -15.66
N SER A 56 16.96 -16.47 -15.64
CA SER A 56 17.17 -15.60 -16.80
C SER A 56 17.52 -14.21 -16.27
N GLN A 57 18.64 -13.58 -16.57
CA GLN A 57 19.09 -13.23 -17.90
C GLN A 57 20.56 -12.82 -17.83
N SER A 58 21.36 -13.30 -18.79
CA SER A 58 22.61 -12.64 -19.14
C SER A 58 22.29 -11.24 -19.66
N SER A 59 23.01 -10.26 -19.14
CA SER A 59 22.96 -8.83 -19.48
C SER A 59 21.82 -8.01 -18.84
N VAL A 60 22.24 -7.21 -17.85
CA VAL A 60 21.75 -5.86 -17.52
C VAL A 60 20.29 -5.77 -17.10
N ASP A 61 20.04 -5.91 -15.79
CA ASP A 61 19.36 -4.83 -15.07
C ASP A 61 19.49 -4.99 -13.54
N ASN A 62 20.02 -3.99 -12.84
CA ASN A 62 20.09 -3.97 -11.36
C ASN A 62 18.74 -3.57 -10.71
N SER A 63 17.69 -3.39 -11.52
CA SER A 63 16.37 -2.93 -11.11
C SER A 63 15.73 -3.79 -10.02
N GLY A 64 15.96 -5.11 -10.02
CA GLY A 64 15.51 -6.00 -8.93
C GLY A 64 16.19 -5.75 -7.59
N SER A 65 17.46 -5.30 -7.59
CA SER A 65 18.19 -4.91 -6.38
C SER A 65 17.67 -3.58 -5.83
N ASP A 66 17.36 -2.62 -6.70
CA ASP A 66 16.87 -1.31 -6.30
C ASP A 66 15.45 -1.39 -5.73
N ILE A 67 14.56 -2.17 -6.35
CA ILE A 67 13.21 -2.43 -5.83
C ILE A 67 13.27 -3.06 -4.44
N ARG A 68 14.14 -4.05 -4.23
CA ARG A 68 14.30 -4.70 -2.93
C ARG A 68 14.76 -3.72 -1.85
N LYS A 69 15.80 -2.93 -2.13
CA LYS A 69 16.30 -1.93 -1.18
C LYS A 69 15.23 -0.91 -0.83
N THR A 70 14.45 -0.47 -1.82
CA THR A 70 13.30 0.42 -1.59
C THR A 70 12.26 -0.24 -0.70
N LEU A 71 11.90 -1.50 -0.94
CA LEU A 71 10.92 -2.23 -0.12
C LEU A 71 11.42 -2.44 1.32
N GLU A 72 12.70 -2.81 1.50
CA GLU A 72 13.31 -2.93 2.82
C GLU A 72 13.31 -1.59 3.58
N PHE A 73 13.60 -0.50 2.87
CA PHE A 73 13.56 0.84 3.44
C PHE A 73 12.13 1.25 3.84
N VAL A 74 11.14 1.04 2.97
CA VAL A 74 9.73 1.32 3.29
C VAL A 74 9.26 0.51 4.49
N ARG A 75 9.67 -0.76 4.61
CA ARG A 75 9.36 -1.59 5.78
C ARG A 75 9.86 -0.96 7.08
N GLN A 76 11.09 -0.43 7.08
CA GLN A 76 11.70 0.22 8.25
C GLN A 76 11.04 1.55 8.63
N LEU A 77 10.34 2.19 7.70
CA LEU A 77 9.61 3.44 7.94
C LEU A 77 8.19 3.24 8.45
N LEU A 78 7.73 1.99 8.62
CA LEU A 78 6.39 1.75 9.14
C LEU A 78 6.31 2.18 10.62
N PRO A 79 5.33 3.04 10.98
CA PRO A 79 5.20 3.58 12.33
C PRO A 79 4.44 2.61 13.25
N ILE A 80 5.03 1.43 13.51
CA ILE A 80 4.35 0.34 14.25
C ILE A 80 3.98 0.78 15.67
N GLU A 81 4.91 1.44 16.35
CA GLU A 81 4.75 1.92 17.73
C GLU A 81 3.65 2.99 17.82
N GLU A 82 3.60 3.92 16.85
CA GLU A 82 2.52 4.90 16.77
C GLU A 82 1.18 4.27 16.44
N GLY A 83 1.16 3.19 15.65
CA GLY A 83 -0.06 2.41 15.38
C GLY A 83 -0.64 1.77 16.63
N GLU A 84 0.21 1.16 17.46
CA GLU A 84 -0.17 0.62 18.77
C GLU A 84 -0.68 1.73 19.68
N TYR A 85 0.04 2.84 19.79
CA TYR A 85 -0.38 4.00 20.58
C TYR A 85 -1.73 4.58 20.14
N LEU A 86 -2.00 4.64 18.83
CA LEU A 86 -3.29 5.11 18.31
C LEU A 86 -4.44 4.17 18.67
N ASP A 87 -4.21 2.86 18.65
CA ASP A 87 -5.20 1.86 19.06
C ASP A 87 -5.48 1.95 20.57
N GLU A 88 -4.46 2.16 21.40
CA GLU A 88 -4.62 2.42 22.83
C GLU A 88 -5.44 3.69 23.09
N CYS A 89 -5.08 4.81 22.44
CA CYS A 89 -5.80 6.07 22.55
C CYS A 89 -7.26 5.94 22.12
N TYR A 90 -7.53 5.22 21.03
CA TYR A 90 -8.89 4.93 20.59
C TYR A 90 -9.68 4.14 21.64
N ASN A 91 -9.07 3.11 22.22
CA ASN A 91 -9.72 2.32 23.27
C ASN A 91 -10.01 3.16 24.53
N LEU A 92 -9.11 4.06 24.92
CA LEU A 92 -9.32 4.95 26.07
C LEU A 92 -10.38 6.03 25.80
N LEU A 93 -10.42 6.59 24.59
CA LEU A 93 -11.30 7.73 24.26
C LEU A 93 -12.71 7.33 23.83
N ILE A 94 -12.89 6.16 23.20
CA ILE A 94 -14.16 5.74 22.60
C ILE A 94 -14.76 4.51 23.29
N LYS A 95 -13.94 3.62 23.89
CA LYS A 95 -14.42 2.40 24.54
C LYS A 95 -14.59 2.50 26.06
N GLU A 96 -14.08 3.54 26.72
CA GLU A 96 -14.50 3.84 28.09
C GLU A 96 -15.71 4.81 28.09
N PRO A 97 -16.82 4.46 28.76
CA PRO A 97 -17.88 5.42 29.10
C PRO A 97 -17.48 6.39 30.22
#